data_AF-A0A4R6ME90-F1
#
_entry.id   AF-A0A4R6ME90-F1
#
_cell.length_a   1.000
_cell.length_b   1.000
_cell.length_c   1.000
_cell.angle_alpha   90.00
_cell.angle_beta   90.00
_cell.angle_gamma   90.00
#
_symmetry.space_group_name_H-M   'P 1'
#
loop_
_entity.id
_entity.type
_entity.pdbx_description
1 polymer ?
#
loop_
_entity_poly.entity_id
_entity_poly.type
_entity_poly.pdbx_seq_one_letter_code
_entity_poly.pdbx_strand_id
1 'polypeptide(L)'
;MKLKLTPTQNLCVGFLESGYKLIQSDEQFFFVKGDRKQKVLPKTLEALVNRGALSHKQDGSYCLTDEFIEHRKRMKYPNDPDHHTKH
;
A
#
# COMPACT_ATOMS: atom_id res chain seq x y z
N MET A 1 14.83 0.01 3.50
CA MET A 1 13.96 0.79 2.59
C MET A 1 13.75 2.21 3.10
N LYS A 2 14.03 3.26 2.31
CA LYS A 2 13.63 4.66 2.59
C LYS A 2 12.35 4.97 1.81
N LEU A 3 11.20 4.55 2.32
CA LEU A 3 9.91 4.76 1.64
C LEU A 3 9.23 6.04 2.11
N LYS A 4 9.51 7.16 1.44
CA LYS A 4 8.62 8.33 1.52
C LYS A 4 7.54 8.20 0.46
N LEU A 5 6.37 7.74 0.88
CA LEU A 5 5.16 7.73 0.05
C LEU A 5 4.49 9.10 0.06
N THR A 6 3.98 9.54 -1.09
CA THR A 6 3.11 10.72 -1.17
C THR A 6 1.76 10.45 -0.50
N PRO A 7 0.97 11.48 -0.15
CA PRO A 7 -0.36 11.29 0.42
C PRO A 7 -1.26 10.38 -0.43
N THR A 8 -1.24 10.54 -1.76
CA THR A 8 -2.00 9.70 -2.70
C THR A 8 -1.54 8.25 -2.69
N GLN A 9 -0.23 8.01 -2.59
CA GLN A 9 0.34 6.66 -2.52
C GLN A 9 -0.02 5.98 -1.19
N ASN A 10 0.05 6.72 -0.08
CA ASN A 10 -0.40 6.22 1.23
C ASN A 10 -1.89 5.86 1.24
N LEU A 11 -2.72 6.64 0.56
CA LEU A 11 -4.14 6.34 0.40
C LEU A 11 -4.36 5.02 -0.38
N CYS A 12 -3.63 4.83 -1.48
CA CYS A 12 -3.69 3.59 -2.27
C CYS A 12 -3.29 2.36 -1.44
N VAL A 13 -2.21 2.47 -0.67
CA VAL A 13 -1.79 1.42 0.27
C VAL A 13 -2.89 1.17 1.31
N GLY A 14 -3.47 2.23 1.87
CA GLY A 14 -4.56 2.12 2.85
C GLY A 14 -5.79 1.37 2.33
N PHE A 15 -6.14 1.53 1.04
CA PHE A 15 -7.20 0.74 0.42
C PHE A 15 -6.87 -0.76 0.43
N LEU A 16 -5.68 -1.14 0.00
CA LEU A 16 -5.25 -2.54 -0.06
C LEU A 16 -5.28 -3.20 1.32
N GLU A 17 -4.79 -2.50 2.34
CA GLU A 17 -4.79 -3.03 3.72
C GLU A 17 -6.18 -3.07 4.35
N SER A 18 -7.08 -2.20 3.90
CA SER A 18 -8.48 -2.22 4.31
C SER A 18 -9.26 -3.33 3.59
N GLY A 19 -8.61 -4.15 2.77
CA GLY A 19 -9.21 -5.27 2.05
C GLY A 19 -9.83 -4.91 0.70
N TYR A 20 -9.49 -3.76 0.12
CA TYR A 20 -9.81 -3.50 -1.28
C TYR A 20 -8.91 -4.35 -2.19
N LYS A 21 -9.49 -4.88 -3.25
CA LYS A 21 -8.76 -5.59 -4.31
C LYS A 21 -8.49 -4.64 -5.46
N LEU A 22 -7.29 -4.68 -6.02
CA LEU A 22 -7.00 -3.95 -7.24
C LEU A 22 -7.42 -4.81 -8.44
N ILE A 23 -8.29 -4.28 -9.28
CA ILE A 23 -8.69 -4.90 -10.54
C ILE A 23 -8.32 -3.98 -11.71
N GLN A 24 -8.00 -4.59 -12.84
CA GLN A 24 -7.94 -3.92 -14.12
C GLN A 24 -9.27 -4.13 -14.86
N SER A 25 -9.85 -3.05 -15.37
CA SER A 25 -11.01 -3.08 -16.28
C SER A 25 -10.65 -2.19 -17.45
N ASP A 26 -10.60 -2.78 -18.64
CA ASP A 26 -10.15 -2.11 -19.86
C ASP A 26 -8.73 -1.56 -19.66
N GLU A 27 -8.56 -0.24 -19.79
CA GLU A 27 -7.29 0.47 -19.63
C GLU A 27 -7.18 1.19 -18.26
N GLN A 28 -8.09 0.87 -17.33
CA GLN A 28 -8.21 1.57 -16.06
C GLN A 28 -8.08 0.62 -14.87
N PHE A 29 -7.48 1.13 -13.81
CA PHE A 29 -7.30 0.38 -12.57
C PHE A 29 -8.25 0.90 -11.49
N PHE A 30 -8.80 -0.03 -10.71
CA PHE A 30 -9.75 0.28 -9.66
C PHE A 30 -9.51 -0.53 -8.40
N PHE A 31 -9.55 0.14 -7.24
CA PHE A 31 -9.71 -0.52 -5.95
C PHE A 31 -11.18 -0.84 -5.72
N VAL A 32 -11.51 -2.11 -5.46
CA VAL A 32 -12.88 -2.58 -5.25
C VAL A 32 -13.04 -3.30 -3.92
N LYS A 33 -14.10 -2.97 -3.17
CA LYS A 33 -14.51 -3.66 -1.94
C LYS A 33 -16.04 -3.63 -1.83
N GLY A 34 -16.70 -4.78 -2.08
CA GLY A 34 -18.16 -4.82 -2.23
C GLY A 34 -18.60 -3.88 -3.37
N ASP A 35 -19.59 -3.04 -3.11
CA ASP A 35 -20.08 -2.03 -4.07
C ASP A 35 -19.19 -0.79 -4.19
N ARG A 36 -18.15 -0.67 -3.34
CA ARG A 36 -17.24 0.49 -3.38
C ARG A 36 -16.18 0.28 -4.45
N LYS A 37 -16.06 1.24 -5.37
CA LYS A 37 -15.06 1.27 -6.44
C LYS A 37 -14.35 2.62 -6.46
N GLN A 38 -13.02 2.61 -6.44
CA GLN A 38 -12.19 3.82 -6.50
C GLN A 38 -11.18 3.70 -7.64
N LYS A 39 -11.22 4.63 -8.59
CA LYS A 39 -10.26 4.68 -9.69
C LYS A 39 -8.88 5.07 -9.18
N VAL A 40 -7.84 4.43 -9.73
CA VAL A 40 -6.43 4.76 -9.51
C VAL A 40 -5.72 4.91 -10.85
N LEU A 41 -4.78 5.85 -10.91
CA LEU A 41 -4.02 6.11 -12.12
C LEU A 41 -2.91 5.06 -12.28
N PRO A 42 -2.65 4.54 -13.50
CA PRO A 42 -1.57 3.59 -13.76
C PRO A 42 -0.22 4.08 -13.22
N LYS A 43 0.10 5.37 -13.44
CA LYS A 43 1.32 6.02 -12.93
C LYS A 43 1.49 5.92 -11.42
N THR A 44 0.39 5.90 -10.66
CA THR A 44 0.44 5.77 -9.20
C THR A 44 0.79 4.35 -8.78
N LEU A 45 0.28 3.35 -9.51
CA LEU A 45 0.62 1.95 -9.29
C LEU A 45 2.08 1.66 -9.65
N GLU A 46 2.52 2.12 -10.81
CA GLU A 46 3.91 2.02 -11.24
C GLU A 46 4.85 2.68 -10.22
N ALA A 47 4.49 3.86 -9.72
CA ALA A 47 5.25 4.56 -8.70
C ALA A 47 5.33 3.79 -7.36
N LEU A 48 4.33 2.96 -7.03
CA LEU A 48 4.33 2.08 -5.87
C LEU A 48 5.17 0.82 -6.12
N VAL A 49 5.11 0.26 -7.33
CA VAL A 49 5.96 -0.88 -7.74
C VAL A 49 7.43 -0.49 -7.74
N ASN A 50 7.79 0.66 -8.34
CA ASN A 50 9.16 1.17 -8.37
C ASN A 50 9.72 1.48 -6.98
N ARG A 51 8.84 1.79 -6.04
CA ARG A 51 9.19 2.00 -4.63
C ARG A 51 9.20 0.70 -3.81
N GLY A 52 8.93 -0.45 -4.45
CA GLY A 52 8.84 -1.77 -3.84
C GLY A 52 7.67 -1.96 -2.89
N ALA A 53 6.66 -1.09 -2.93
CA ALA A 53 5.46 -1.19 -2.11
C ALA A 53 4.45 -2.21 -2.68
N LEU A 54 4.40 -2.32 -4.01
CA LEU A 54 3.55 -3.25 -4.75
C LEU A 54 4.39 -4.25 -5.52
N SER A 55 3.88 -5.46 -5.64
CA SER A 55 4.34 -6.47 -6.59
C SER A 55 3.24 -6.78 -7.59
N HIS A 56 3.63 -6.88 -8.85
CA HIS A 56 2.78 -7.35 -9.94
C HIS A 56 2.93 -8.86 -10.08
N LYS A 57 1.83 -9.59 -9.90
CA LYS A 57 1.81 -11.05 -10.01
C LYS A 57 1.59 -11.48 -11.46
N GLN A 58 1.94 -12.73 -11.76
CA GLN A 58 1.78 -13.30 -13.10
C GLN A 58 0.32 -13.38 -13.56
N ASP A 59 -0.65 -13.39 -12.64
CA ASP A 59 -2.08 -13.37 -12.95
C ASP A 59 -2.62 -11.96 -13.26
N GLY A 60 -1.75 -10.94 -13.33
CA GLY A 60 -2.14 -9.55 -13.55
C GLY A 60 -2.64 -8.84 -12.29
N SER A 61 -2.63 -9.51 -11.14
CA SER A 61 -3.03 -8.91 -9.87
C SER A 61 -1.88 -8.15 -9.21
N TYR A 62 -2.22 -7.18 -8.36
CA TYR A 62 -1.25 -6.46 -7.55
C TYR A 62 -1.47 -6.77 -6.08
N CYS A 63 -0.37 -6.96 -5.35
CA CYS A 63 -0.38 -7.17 -3.91
C CYS A 63 0.71 -6.32 -3.26
N LEU A 64 0.53 -5.98 -1.98
CA LEU A 64 1.61 -5.40 -1.19
C LEU A 64 2.74 -6.43 -1.05
N THR A 65 3.98 -5.96 -1.11
CA THR A 65 5.14 -6.83 -0.86
C THR A 65 5.27 -7.12 0.63
N ASP A 66 5.80 -8.29 0.98
CA ASP A 66 6.06 -8.65 2.37
C ASP A 66 7.03 -7.65 3.03
N GLU A 67 8.09 -7.24 2.31
CA GLU A 67 9.04 -6.24 2.79
C GLU A 67 8.34 -4.90 3.14
N PHE A 68 7.40 -4.47 2.31
CA PHE A 68 6.62 -3.26 2.56
C PHE A 68 5.70 -3.42 3.77
N ILE A 69 5.01 -4.55 3.90
CA ILE A 69 4.14 -4.85 5.04
C ILE A 69 4.95 -4.82 6.34
N GLU A 70 6.13 -5.47 6.37
CA GLU A 70 7.02 -5.48 7.52
C GLU A 70 7.57 -4.09 7.85
N HIS A 71 7.96 -3.31 6.83
CA HIS A 71 8.38 -1.92 7.01
C HIS A 71 7.26 -1.08 7.62
N ARG A 72 6.02 -1.25 7.16
CA ARG A 72 4.89 -0.48 7.64
C ARG A 72 4.43 -0.91 9.04
N LYS A 73 4.54 -2.19 9.39
CA LYS A 73 4.34 -2.67 10.77
C LYS A 73 5.34 -2.00 11.73
N ARG A 74 6.62 -1.93 11.35
CA ARG A 74 7.67 -1.24 12.14
C ARG A 74 7.42 0.27 12.33
N MET A 75 6.76 0.93 11.36
CA MET A 75 6.41 2.35 11.50
C MET A 75 5.11 2.59 12.27
N LYS A 76 4.13 1.67 12.17
CA LYS A 76 2.84 1.77 12.89
C LYS A 76 2.96 1.40 14.37
N TYR A 77 3.85 0.46 14.66
CA TYR A 77 4.28 0.13 16.01
C TYR A 77 5.72 0.58 16.12
N PRO A 78 5.98 1.86 16.45
CA PRO A 78 7.22 2.11 17.16
C PRO A 78 7.12 1.20 18.39
N ASN A 79 7.92 0.15 18.44
CA ASN A 79 8.31 -0.35 19.75
C ASN A 79 8.85 0.88 20.45
N ASP A 80 8.07 1.42 21.38
CA ASP A 80 8.52 2.37 22.36
C ASP A 80 9.41 1.56 23.32
N PRO A 81 10.73 1.72 23.34
CA PRO A 81 11.55 1.12 24.38
C PRO A 81 11.88 2.14 25.48
N ASP A 82 11.39 3.39 25.44
CA ASP A 82 11.92 4.42 26.34
C ASP A 82 10.94 5.57 26.66
N HIS A 83 9.74 5.25 27.15
CA HIS A 83 8.90 6.21 27.86
C HIS A 83 8.47 5.69 29.24
N HIS A 84 9.46 5.37 30.07
CA HIS A 84 9.30 5.47 31.53
C HIS A 84 10.23 6.57 32.03
N THR A 85 9.74 7.80 31.92
CA THR A 85 10.13 8.90 32.80
C THR A 85 9.98 8.44 34.24
N LYS A 86 11.10 8.12 34.89
CA LYS A 86 11.16 8.00 36.35
C LYS A 86 11.11 9.43 36.91
N HIS A 87 9.97 9.77 37.51
CA HIS A 87 9.84 10.90 38.43
C HIS A 87 10.04 10.39 39.86
#